data_AF-A0A7I9VY86-F1
#
_entry.id   AF-A0A7I9VY86-F1
#
_cell.length_a   1.000
_cell.length_b   1.000
_cell.length_c   1.000
_cell.angle_alpha   90.00
_cell.angle_beta   90.00
_cell.angle_gamma   90.00
#
_symmetry.space_group_name_H-M   'P 1'
#
loop_
_entity.id
_entity.type
_entity.pdbx_description
1 polymer ?
#
loop_
_entity_poly.entity_id
_entity_poly.type
_entity_poly.pdbx_seq_one_letter_code
_entity_poly.pdbx_strand_id
1 'polypeptide(L)'
;MQPKGIALPSFVTSNDDFYRIDTALTVPQLSREEWQLRIHGMVDREITYRFADLERFETVEKVVTLTCVSNPVGGDLISNATWIGYRVRDLLADAGIHPDADMVLSKSSDGFTAGTPVEALTDGATRWPSG
;
A
#
# COMPACT_ATOMS: atom_id res chain seq x y z
N MET A 1 -8.76 14.24 -25.80
CA MET A 1 -8.56 15.47 -26.59
C MET A 1 -8.02 16.55 -25.65
N GLN A 2 -6.74 16.89 -25.74
CA GLN A 2 -6.15 17.99 -24.96
C GLN A 2 -6.53 19.34 -25.60
N PRO A 3 -6.94 20.36 -24.84
CA PRO A 3 -7.16 21.70 -25.38
C PRO A 3 -5.83 22.27 -25.92
N LYS A 4 -5.87 22.92 -27.10
CA LYS A 4 -4.68 23.56 -27.67
C LYS A 4 -4.18 24.67 -26.74
N GLY A 5 -2.87 24.69 -26.47
CA GLY A 5 -2.21 25.75 -25.69
C GLY A 5 -2.13 25.51 -24.18
N ILE A 6 -2.60 24.35 -23.68
CA ILE A 6 -2.48 23.96 -22.28
C ILE A 6 -1.45 22.83 -22.16
N ALA A 7 -0.34 23.10 -21.47
CA ALA A 7 0.58 22.05 -21.04
C ALA A 7 -0.10 21.26 -19.92
N LEU A 8 -0.43 20.00 -20.17
CA LEU A 8 -0.94 19.12 -19.12
C LEU A 8 0.22 18.60 -18.27
N PRO A 9 0.04 18.49 -16.94
CA PRO A 9 1.02 17.83 -16.10
C PRO A 9 1.20 16.37 -16.53
N SER A 10 2.37 15.80 -16.21
CA SER A 10 2.65 14.39 -16.47
C SER A 10 1.59 13.51 -15.81
N PHE A 11 1.19 12.44 -16.49
CA PHE A 11 0.25 11.45 -15.94
C PHE A 11 0.84 10.72 -14.73
N VAL A 12 2.15 10.52 -14.72
CA VAL A 12 2.92 9.99 -13.59
C VAL A 12 3.68 11.15 -12.96
N THR A 13 3.46 11.41 -11.67
CA THR A 13 4.23 12.37 -10.89
C THR A 13 5.66 11.83 -10.74
N SER A 14 6.68 12.70 -10.92
CA SER A 14 8.07 12.29 -10.70
C SER A 14 8.28 11.94 -9.21
N ASN A 15 9.28 11.12 -8.89
CA ASN A 15 9.56 10.79 -7.49
C ASN A 15 9.94 12.03 -6.67
N ASP A 16 10.63 13.00 -7.27
CA ASP A 16 11.05 14.24 -6.61
C ASP A 16 9.85 15.18 -6.33
N ASP A 17 8.78 15.08 -7.12
CA ASP A 17 7.57 15.89 -6.99
C ASP A 17 6.41 15.14 -6.30
N PHE A 18 6.60 13.87 -5.91
CA PHE A 18 5.54 13.08 -5.27
C PHE A 18 5.29 13.61 -3.85
N TYR A 19 4.04 14.01 -3.55
CA TYR A 19 3.74 14.63 -2.26
C TYR A 19 4.10 13.71 -1.08
N ARG A 20 4.63 14.29 -0.01
CA ARG A 20 5.08 13.55 1.18
C ARG A 20 4.37 14.03 2.43
N ILE A 21 3.89 13.08 3.22
CA ILE A 21 3.37 13.31 4.57
C ILE A 21 4.09 12.33 5.49
N ASP A 22 4.82 12.86 6.46
CA ASP A 22 5.55 12.08 7.45
C ASP A 22 4.93 12.29 8.84
N THR A 23 4.75 11.22 9.60
CA THR A 23 4.35 11.28 11.02
C THR A 23 5.57 11.35 11.94
N ALA A 24 6.71 10.82 11.48
CA ALA A 24 7.98 10.85 12.19
C ALA A 24 8.83 12.04 11.72
N LEU A 25 9.55 12.69 12.64
CA LEU A 25 10.49 13.77 12.33
C LEU A 25 11.75 13.30 11.59
N THR A 26 11.98 11.98 11.55
CA THR A 26 13.15 11.38 10.90
C THR A 26 12.71 10.13 10.16
N VAL A 27 13.17 10.00 8.91
CA VAL A 27 12.86 8.86 8.06
C VAL A 27 13.50 7.59 8.66
N PRO A 28 12.72 6.53 8.93
CA PRO A 28 13.26 5.27 9.42
C PRO A 28 14.30 4.71 8.43
N GLN A 29 15.48 4.40 8.96
CA GLN A 29 16.51 3.67 8.21
C GLN A 29 16.37 2.19 8.56
N LEU A 30 15.79 1.40 7.66
CA LEU A 30 15.57 -0.03 7.84
C LEU A 30 16.27 -0.78 6.71
N SER A 31 17.20 -1.67 7.04
CA SER A 31 17.87 -2.49 6.04
C SER A 31 16.97 -3.65 5.57
N ARG A 32 17.28 -4.24 4.42
CA ARG A 32 16.53 -5.40 3.92
C ARG A 32 16.70 -6.63 4.82
N GLU A 33 17.85 -6.76 5.46
CA GLU A 33 18.19 -7.85 6.37
C GLU A 33 17.40 -7.76 7.68
N GLU A 34 17.13 -6.54 8.15
CA GLU A 34 16.38 -6.27 9.37
C GLU A 34 14.86 -6.25 9.14
N TRP A 35 14.43 -6.02 7.89
CA TRP A 35 13.02 -5.94 7.53
C TRP A 35 12.27 -7.24 7.85
N GLN A 36 11.13 -7.09 8.52
CA GLN A 36 10.21 -8.18 8.82
C GLN A 36 8.76 -7.70 8.70
N LEU A 37 7.90 -8.54 8.15
CA LEU A 37 6.45 -8.41 8.20
C LEU A 37 5.87 -9.54 9.04
N ARG A 38 5.25 -9.21 10.18
CA ARG A 38 4.60 -10.17 11.05
C ARG A 38 3.08 -10.10 10.87
N ILE A 39 2.46 -11.23 10.55
CA ILE A 39 1.02 -11.44 10.49
C ILE A 39 0.63 -12.24 11.72
N HIS A 40 -0.26 -11.68 12.54
CA HIS A 40 -0.65 -12.26 13.83
C HIS A 40 -2.04 -11.77 14.28
N GLY A 41 -2.53 -12.27 15.41
CA GLY A 41 -3.83 -11.90 15.97
C GLY A 41 -4.86 -13.00 15.75
N MET A 42 -6.01 -12.66 15.15
CA MET A 42 -7.09 -13.61 14.87
C MET A 42 -6.80 -14.43 13.61
N VAL A 43 -5.77 -15.27 13.70
CA VAL A 43 -5.28 -16.14 12.61
C VAL A 43 -4.98 -17.53 13.17
N ASP A 44 -5.10 -18.56 12.33
CA ASP A 44 -4.76 -19.95 12.69
C ASP A 44 -3.25 -20.13 12.90
N ARG A 45 -2.44 -19.39 12.12
CA ARG A 45 -0.99 -19.45 12.17
C ARG A 45 -0.38 -18.06 12.06
N GLU A 46 0.42 -17.69 13.07
CA GLU A 46 1.28 -16.51 12.96
C GLU A 46 2.40 -16.75 11.93
N ILE A 47 2.63 -15.75 11.07
CA ILE A 47 3.65 -15.79 10.02
C ILE A 47 4.57 -14.58 10.19
N THR A 48 5.87 -14.79 9.98
CA THR A 48 6.83 -13.69 9.85
C THR A 48 7.60 -13.87 8.56
N TYR A 49 7.46 -12.92 7.63
CA TYR A 49 8.23 -12.86 6.40
C TYR A 49 9.46 -11.98 6.59
N ARG A 50 10.59 -12.42 6.06
CA ARG A 50 11.76 -11.58 5.77
C ARG A 50 11.70 -11.06 4.35
N PHE A 51 12.54 -10.08 4.02
CA PHE A 51 12.53 -9.48 2.69
C PHE A 51 12.80 -10.52 1.59
N ALA A 52 13.70 -11.48 1.83
CA ALA A 52 13.99 -12.57 0.90
C ALA A 52 12.84 -13.55 0.69
N ASP A 53 11.89 -13.66 1.64
CA ASP A 53 10.72 -14.53 1.48
C ASP A 53 9.74 -13.96 0.44
N LEU A 54 9.83 -12.66 0.14
CA LEU A 54 8.94 -11.98 -0.82
C LEU A 54 9.17 -12.46 -2.26
N GLU A 55 10.34 -13.03 -2.57
CA GLU A 55 10.64 -13.62 -3.89
C GLU A 55 9.72 -14.78 -4.26
N ARG A 56 9.02 -15.37 -3.29
CA ARG A 56 8.07 -16.46 -3.51
C ARG A 56 6.72 -15.98 -4.06
N PHE A 57 6.44 -14.68 -4.01
CA PHE A 57 5.17 -14.11 -4.42
C PHE A 57 5.27 -13.47 -5.80
N GLU A 58 4.18 -13.54 -6.56
CA GLU A 58 4.09 -12.86 -7.85
C GLU A 58 4.11 -11.35 -7.65
N THR A 59 5.00 -10.67 -8.37
CA THR A 59 5.03 -9.21 -8.41
C THR A 59 3.92 -8.69 -9.33
N VAL A 60 3.20 -7.67 -8.88
CA VAL A 60 2.18 -6.96 -9.66
C VAL A 60 2.55 -5.51 -9.86
N GLU A 61 2.13 -4.97 -11.00
CA GLU A 61 2.26 -3.56 -11.34
C GLU A 61 0.88 -2.89 -11.39
N LYS A 62 0.74 -1.73 -10.74
CA LYS A 62 -0.50 -0.94 -10.72
C LYS A 62 -0.20 0.55 -10.78
N VAL A 63 -0.90 1.27 -11.65
CA VAL A 63 -0.93 2.74 -11.61
C VAL A 63 -1.99 3.17 -10.60
N VAL A 64 -1.58 3.86 -9.54
CA VAL A 64 -2.46 4.27 -8.44
C VAL A 64 -2.16 5.70 -8.03
N THR A 65 -3.23 6.50 -7.93
CA THR A 65 -3.22 7.83 -7.33
C THR A 65 -3.37 7.71 -5.82
N LEU A 66 -2.46 8.34 -5.07
CA LEU A 66 -2.64 8.60 -3.65
C LEU A 66 -3.09 10.04 -3.45
N THR A 67 -4.03 10.24 -2.53
CA THR A 67 -4.53 11.56 -2.15
C THR A 67 -4.63 11.63 -0.63
N CYS A 68 -4.10 12.69 -0.03
CA CYS A 68 -4.26 12.90 1.40
C CYS A 68 -5.71 13.26 1.74
N VAL A 69 -6.24 12.74 2.85
CA VAL A 69 -7.56 13.13 3.39
C VAL A 69 -7.64 14.63 3.70
N SER A 70 -6.49 15.27 3.96
CA SER A 70 -6.39 16.70 4.23
C SER A 70 -6.22 17.55 2.97
N ASN A 71 -6.24 16.96 1.76
CA ASN A 71 -6.08 17.72 0.53
C ASN A 71 -7.30 18.65 0.29
N PRO A 72 -7.13 19.98 0.28
CA PRO A 72 -8.22 20.88 -0.03
C PRO A 72 -8.62 20.79 -1.51
N VAL A 73 -9.77 21.36 -1.86
CA VAL A 73 -10.17 21.50 -3.26
C VAL A 73 -9.12 22.35 -4.00
N GLY A 74 -8.52 21.77 -5.05
CA GLY A 74 -7.43 22.40 -5.80
C GLY A 74 -6.06 22.35 -5.12
N GLY A 75 -5.90 21.58 -4.04
CA GLY A 75 -4.64 21.37 -3.35
C GLY A 75 -3.67 20.42 -4.07
N ASP A 76 -2.48 20.30 -3.51
CA ASP A 76 -1.31 19.59 -4.06
C ASP A 76 -0.96 18.29 -3.33
N LEU A 77 -1.74 17.88 -2.32
CA LEU A 77 -1.54 16.61 -1.59
C LEU A 77 -2.13 15.42 -2.35
N ILE A 78 -1.75 15.29 -3.62
CA ILE A 78 -2.20 14.26 -4.56
C ILE A 78 -1.07 13.95 -5.55
N SER A 79 -0.83 12.67 -5.82
CA SER A 79 0.17 12.24 -6.80
C SER A 79 -0.18 10.87 -7.36
N ASN A 80 0.23 10.60 -8.60
CA ASN A 80 -0.03 9.33 -9.28
C ASN A 80 1.28 8.66 -9.71
N ALA A 81 1.43 7.37 -9.41
CA ALA A 81 2.64 6.61 -9.73
C ALA A 81 2.33 5.18 -10.14
N THR A 82 3.31 4.55 -10.79
CA THR A 82 3.34 3.11 -11.00
C THR A 82 3.94 2.44 -9.77
N TRP A 83 3.17 1.57 -9.14
CA TRP A 83 3.55 0.80 -7.96
C TRP A 83 3.85 -0.64 -8.36
N ILE A 84 5.00 -1.14 -7.91
CA ILE A 84 5.43 -2.53 -8.08
C ILE A 84 5.48 -3.17 -6.69
N GLY A 85 4.77 -4.28 -6.50
CA GLY A 85 4.70 -4.93 -5.20
C GLY A 85 3.99 -6.28 -5.23
N TYR A 86 3.52 -6.72 -4.07
CA TYR A 86 2.88 -8.02 -3.89
C TYR A 86 1.42 -7.84 -3.46
N ARG A 87 0.54 -8.78 -3.82
CA ARG A 87 -0.86 -8.71 -3.39
C ARG A 87 -0.95 -9.05 -1.90
N VAL A 88 -1.58 -8.18 -1.12
CA VAL A 88 -1.76 -8.39 0.33
C VAL A 88 -2.51 -9.68 0.61
N ARG A 89 -3.53 -10.02 -0.18
CA ARG A 89 -4.27 -11.30 -0.07
C ARG A 89 -3.37 -12.53 -0.17
N ASP A 90 -2.34 -12.48 -1.01
CA ASP A 90 -1.44 -13.61 -1.24
C ASP A 90 -0.52 -13.78 -0.02
N LEU A 91 -0.08 -12.66 0.59
CA LEU A 91 0.69 -12.67 1.85
C LEU A 91 -0.12 -13.22 3.04
N LEU A 92 -1.42 -12.93 3.07
CA LEU A 92 -2.34 -13.34 4.14
C LEU A 92 -2.85 -14.78 3.98
N ALA A 93 -2.77 -15.37 2.79
CA ALA A 93 -3.42 -16.64 2.46
C ALA A 93 -3.04 -17.79 3.40
N ASP A 94 -1.76 -17.90 3.75
CA ASP A 94 -1.23 -18.98 4.58
C ASP A 94 -1.51 -18.80 6.08
N ALA A 95 -1.95 -17.61 6.51
CA ALA A 95 -2.16 -17.31 7.93
C ALA A 95 -3.45 -17.94 8.47
N GLY A 96 -4.44 -18.19 7.61
CA GLY A 96 -5.77 -18.65 8.00
C GLY A 96 -6.49 -17.61 8.85
N ILE A 97 -6.99 -16.53 8.22
CA ILE A 97 -7.73 -15.47 8.93
C ILE A 97 -8.99 -16.07 9.56
N HIS A 98 -9.16 -15.85 10.87
CA HIS A 98 -10.33 -16.35 11.60
C HIS A 98 -11.61 -15.69 11.05
N PRO A 99 -12.73 -16.44 10.89
CA PRO A 99 -13.96 -15.91 10.28
C PRO A 99 -14.59 -14.74 11.05
N ASP A 100 -14.31 -14.63 12.35
CA ASP A 100 -14.78 -13.50 13.18
C ASP A 100 -13.89 -12.25 13.11
N ALA A 101 -12.79 -12.27 12.35
CA ALA A 101 -11.95 -11.10 12.15
C ALA A 101 -12.58 -10.13 11.14
N ASP A 102 -12.82 -8.89 11.54
CA ASP A 102 -13.41 -7.84 10.71
C ASP A 102 -12.40 -6.81 10.19
N MET A 103 -11.29 -6.62 10.90
CA MET A 103 -10.28 -5.61 10.62
C MET A 103 -8.86 -6.17 10.65
N VAL A 104 -8.04 -5.73 9.69
CA VAL A 104 -6.59 -5.82 9.74
C VAL A 104 -6.02 -4.52 10.32
N LEU A 105 -5.25 -4.63 11.39
CA LEU A 105 -4.46 -3.54 11.93
C LEU A 105 -3.04 -3.60 11.35
N SER A 106 -2.73 -2.67 10.46
CA SER A 106 -1.37 -2.45 9.98
C SER A 106 -0.61 -1.60 10.99
N LYS A 107 0.64 -1.98 11.30
CA LYS A 107 1.54 -1.22 12.17
C LYS A 107 2.94 -1.17 11.56
N SER A 108 3.50 0.03 11.45
CA SER A 108 4.88 0.24 11.00
C SER A 108 5.89 0.14 12.15
N SER A 109 7.18 0.08 11.81
CA SER A 109 8.28 0.08 12.79
C SER A 109 8.40 1.38 13.58
N ASP A 110 7.93 2.51 13.03
CA ASP A 110 7.89 3.82 13.69
C ASP A 110 6.58 4.10 14.45
N GLY A 111 5.67 3.13 14.50
CA GLY A 111 4.48 3.15 15.34
C GLY A 111 3.22 3.74 14.70
N PHE A 112 3.25 4.14 13.44
CA PHE A 112 2.04 4.45 12.68
C PHE A 112 1.14 3.21 12.58
N THR A 113 -0.17 3.42 12.67
CA THR A 113 -1.17 2.36 12.56
C THR A 113 -2.29 2.75 11.62
N ALA A 114 -2.80 1.78 10.85
CA ALA A 114 -4.00 1.94 10.02
C ALA A 114 -4.88 0.69 10.10
N GLY A 115 -6.18 0.88 10.25
CA GLY A 115 -7.17 -0.18 10.17
C GLY A 115 -7.71 -0.32 8.75
N THR A 116 -7.86 -1.54 8.26
CA THR A 116 -8.50 -1.83 6.98
C THR A 116 -9.42 -3.04 7.13
N PRO A 117 -10.68 -2.98 6.63
CA PRO A 117 -11.55 -4.15 6.67
C PRO A 117 -10.91 -5.36 6.00
N VAL A 118 -11.08 -6.55 6.59
CA VAL A 118 -10.44 -7.80 6.11
C VAL A 118 -10.82 -8.07 4.65
N GLU A 119 -12.07 -7.84 4.29
CA GLU A 119 -12.60 -8.04 2.95
C GLU A 119 -11.92 -7.14 1.91
N ALA A 120 -11.58 -5.89 2.28
CA ALA A 120 -10.91 -4.97 1.37
C ALA A 120 -9.48 -5.41 1.02
N LEU A 121 -8.85 -6.25 1.84
CA LEU A 121 -7.51 -6.81 1.61
C LEU A 121 -7.52 -8.21 1.01
N THR A 122 -8.65 -8.91 1.09
CA THR A 122 -8.77 -10.32 0.68
C THR A 122 -9.66 -10.51 -0.55
N ASP A 123 -10.41 -9.49 -1.00
CA ASP A 123 -11.25 -9.64 -2.18
C ASP A 123 -10.45 -9.99 -3.44
N GLY A 124 -11.11 -10.73 -4.34
CA GLY A 124 -10.58 -11.05 -5.67
C GLY A 124 -10.74 -9.89 -6.68
N ALA A 125 -11.41 -8.81 -6.29
CA ALA A 125 -11.99 -7.76 -7.10
C ALA A 125 -11.20 -6.45 -7.10
N THR A 126 -9.89 -6.46 -6.84
CA THR A 126 -8.99 -5.37 -7.29
C THR A 126 -8.89 -5.23 -8.82
N ARG A 127 -9.81 -5.86 -9.55
CA ARG A 127 -10.18 -5.51 -10.92
C ARG A 127 -10.98 -4.22 -10.86
N TRP A 128 -10.33 -3.11 -11.19
CA TRP A 128 -11.03 -1.90 -11.64
C TRP A 128 -12.17 -2.32 -12.60
N PRO A 129 -13.42 -1.82 -12.45
CA PRO A 129 -14.48 -2.18 -13.36
C PRO A 129 -14.01 -1.85 -14.76
N SER A 130 -13.71 -2.89 -15.54
CA SER A 130 -13.45 -2.74 -16.97
C SER A 130 -14.78 -2.33 -17.57
N GLY A 131 -14.96 -1.02 -17.76
CA GLY A 131 -15.96 -0.48 -18.67
C GLY A 131 -15.69 -0.89 -20.10
#